data_AF-A0AAN6MDV9-F1
#
_entry.id   AF-A0AAN6MDV9-F1
#
_cell.length_a   1.000
_cell.length_b   1.000
_cell.length_c   1.000
_cell.angle_alpha   90.00
_cell.angle_beta   90.00
_cell.angle_gamma   90.00
#
_symmetry.space_group_name_H-M   'P 1'
#
loop_
_entity.id
_entity.type
_entity.pdbx_description
1 polymer ?
#
loop_
_entity_poly.entity_id
_entity_poly.type
_entity_poly.pdbx_seq_one_letter_code
_entity_poly.pdbx_strand_id
1 'polypeptide(L)'
;MNWAGNDITRSMAQHALALAVRDFLANGDMTGANGEGAGGIKCYAQDPIYTPIDEQVLSEAGFTVVDDPRAFLEVDEASVIIAMNSDIPVRQIIADLARPAIMIWNKVTVDDRNVPVTDPLSLRVERMVEEYIELPFPAEDEFFGRNLAIYIRKRGPKENKTG
;
A
#
# COMPACT_ATOMS: atom_id res chain seq x y z
N MET A 1 -29.84 4.14 9.18
CA MET A 1 -28.85 4.50 8.15
C MET A 1 -27.93 3.31 7.98
N ASN A 2 -27.92 2.67 6.81
CA ASN A 2 -27.15 1.46 6.52
C ASN A 2 -25.66 1.80 6.38
N TRP A 3 -24.89 1.60 7.44
CA TRP A 3 -23.43 1.80 7.44
C TRP A 3 -22.68 0.50 7.07
N ALA A 4 -23.25 -0.68 7.36
CA ALA A 4 -22.59 -1.97 7.14
C ALA A 4 -22.46 -2.40 5.67
N GLY A 5 -23.41 -2.02 4.80
CA GLY A 5 -23.39 -2.44 3.38
C GLY A 5 -22.33 -1.73 2.54
N ASN A 6 -21.90 -0.54 2.97
CA ASN A 6 -20.90 0.26 2.27
C ASN A 6 -19.47 -0.18 2.63
N ASP A 7 -19.28 -0.80 3.80
CA ASP A 7 -17.97 -1.16 4.35
C ASP A 7 -17.43 -2.47 3.76
N ILE A 8 -18.31 -3.47 3.61
CA ILE A 8 -17.96 -4.77 3.04
C ILE A 8 -17.47 -4.62 1.59
N THR A 9 -18.18 -3.83 0.79
CA THR A 9 -17.84 -3.61 -0.63
C THR A 9 -16.50 -2.88 -0.78
N ARG A 10 -16.17 -1.98 0.15
CA ARG A 10 -14.87 -1.27 0.20
C ARG A 10 -13.73 -2.23 0.50
N SER A 11 -13.85 -3.00 1.58
CA SER A 11 -12.84 -3.99 1.94
C SER A 11 -12.59 -4.98 0.80
N MET A 12 -13.65 -5.53 0.18
CA MET A 12 -13.50 -6.41 -0.98
C MET A 12 -12.75 -5.76 -2.14
N ALA A 13 -13.07 -4.52 -2.50
CA ALA A 13 -12.41 -3.81 -3.58
C ALA A 13 -10.92 -3.56 -3.30
N GLN A 14 -10.57 -3.22 -2.05
CA GLN A 14 -9.19 -3.00 -1.63
C GLN A 14 -8.34 -4.28 -1.73
N HIS A 15 -8.87 -5.42 -1.29
CA HIS A 15 -8.18 -6.71 -1.43
C HIS A 15 -8.09 -7.18 -2.89
N ALA A 16 -9.14 -6.95 -3.68
CA ALA A 16 -9.12 -7.22 -5.11
C ALA A 16 -8.04 -6.39 -5.84
N LEU A 17 -7.85 -5.13 -5.45
CA LEU A 17 -6.76 -4.30 -5.97
C LEU A 17 -5.39 -4.88 -5.60
N ALA A 18 -5.20 -5.30 -4.34
CA ALA A 18 -3.94 -5.91 -3.91
C ALA A 18 -3.60 -7.17 -4.70
N LEU A 19 -4.58 -8.03 -4.97
CA LEU A 19 -4.43 -9.20 -5.83
C LEU A 19 -4.10 -8.80 -7.28
N ALA A 20 -4.79 -7.81 -7.84
CA ALA A 20 -4.53 -7.33 -9.20
C ALA A 20 -3.11 -6.77 -9.34
N VAL A 21 -2.62 -6.03 -8.35
CA VAL A 21 -1.24 -5.52 -8.31
C VAL A 21 -0.24 -6.67 -8.21
N ARG A 22 -0.48 -7.64 -7.32
CA ARG A 22 0.36 -8.86 -7.22
C ARG A 22 0.46 -9.57 -8.56
N ASP A 23 -0.68 -9.86 -9.19
CA ASP A 23 -0.71 -10.63 -10.43
C ASP A 23 -0.07 -9.84 -11.59
N PHE A 24 -0.28 -8.53 -11.65
CA PHE A 24 0.39 -7.67 -12.63
C PHE A 24 1.93 -7.71 -12.47
N LEU A 25 2.41 -7.61 -11.23
CA LEU A 25 3.85 -7.63 -10.94
C LEU A 25 4.48 -9.01 -11.14
N ALA A 26 3.74 -10.09 -10.86
CA ALA A 26 4.17 -11.46 -11.07
C ALA A 26 4.21 -11.84 -12.56
N ASN A 27 3.28 -11.32 -13.36
CA ASN A 27 3.18 -11.62 -14.79
C ASN A 27 4.06 -10.73 -15.67
N GLY A 28 4.53 -9.59 -15.16
CA GLY A 28 5.54 -8.80 -15.86
C GLY A 28 6.93 -9.39 -15.67
N ASP A 29 7.76 -9.39 -16.73
CA ASP A 29 9.24 -9.61 -16.68
C ASP A 29 9.99 -8.60 -15.75
N MET A 30 9.26 -7.87 -14.89
CA MET A 30 9.75 -6.93 -13.88
C MET A 30 10.44 -7.65 -12.72
N THR A 31 10.12 -8.93 -12.48
CA THR A 31 10.95 -9.79 -11.65
C THR A 31 12.10 -10.25 -12.53
N GLY A 32 13.27 -9.62 -12.43
CA GLY A 32 14.47 -9.98 -13.21
C GLY A 32 15.04 -11.38 -12.92
N ALA A 33 14.23 -12.29 -12.39
CA ALA A 33 14.52 -13.68 -12.18
C ALA A 33 13.74 -14.48 -13.23
N ASN A 34 14.46 -15.00 -14.22
CA ASN A 34 14.02 -16.13 -15.02
C ASN A 34 13.36 -17.16 -14.09
N GLY A 35 12.22 -17.69 -14.54
CA GLY A 35 11.37 -18.60 -13.79
C GLY A 35 12.13 -19.63 -12.95
N GLU A 36 11.49 -19.98 -11.83
CA GLU A 36 11.84 -21.11 -10.96
C GLU A 36 12.93 -20.87 -9.89
N GLY A 37 13.29 -19.61 -9.60
CA GLY A 37 14.25 -19.28 -8.53
C GLY A 37 13.76 -18.26 -7.50
N ALA A 38 13.27 -18.76 -6.36
CA ALA A 38 13.11 -18.09 -5.06
C ALA A 38 11.93 -17.10 -4.87
N GLY A 39 10.76 -17.66 -4.56
CA GLY A 39 9.69 -17.03 -3.77
C GLY A 39 8.83 -16.02 -4.52
N GLY A 40 7.62 -16.42 -4.91
CA GLY A 40 6.63 -15.50 -5.47
C GLY A 40 6.37 -14.28 -4.58
N ILE A 41 5.68 -13.27 -5.14
CA ILE A 41 5.34 -12.04 -4.40
C ILE A 41 4.54 -12.41 -3.15
N LYS A 42 5.13 -12.13 -1.99
CA LYS A 42 4.45 -12.31 -0.71
C LYS A 42 3.47 -11.17 -0.50
N CYS A 43 2.25 -11.51 -0.10
CA CYS A 43 1.22 -10.54 0.23
C CYS A 43 0.89 -10.66 1.72
N TYR A 44 0.94 -9.55 2.43
CA TYR A 44 0.57 -9.48 3.84
C TYR A 44 -0.67 -8.61 3.98
N ALA A 45 -1.58 -9.00 4.88
CA ALA A 45 -2.77 -8.23 5.20
C ALA A 45 -2.92 -8.14 6.71
N GLN A 46 -3.34 -6.99 7.21
CA GLN A 46 -3.75 -6.80 8.60
C GLN A 46 -4.91 -5.80 8.61
N ASP A 47 -5.90 -6.06 9.45
CA ASP A 47 -6.94 -5.12 9.82
C ASP A 47 -7.51 -5.58 11.17
N PRO A 48 -7.56 -4.71 12.20
CA PRO A 48 -8.11 -5.08 13.51
C PRO A 48 -9.57 -5.53 13.47
N ILE A 49 -10.32 -5.25 12.40
CA ILE A 49 -11.74 -5.63 12.28
C ILE A 49 -11.97 -6.96 11.56
N TYR A 50 -10.93 -7.61 11.03
CA TYR A 50 -11.10 -8.90 10.34
C TYR A 50 -11.75 -9.93 11.26
N THR A 51 -12.69 -10.66 10.70
CA THR A 51 -13.26 -11.85 11.32
C THR A 51 -12.45 -13.10 10.92
N PRO A 52 -12.58 -14.23 11.64
CA PRO A 52 -11.95 -15.48 11.23
C PRO A 52 -12.32 -15.93 9.80
N ILE A 53 -13.48 -15.52 9.30
CA ILE A 53 -13.91 -15.81 7.92
C ILE A 53 -13.11 -14.95 6.93
N ASP A 54 -12.90 -13.67 7.22
CA ASP A 54 -12.09 -12.78 6.39
C ASP A 54 -10.64 -13.28 6.33
N GLU A 55 -10.08 -13.66 7.48
CA GLU A 55 -8.74 -14.23 7.56
C GLU A 55 -8.60 -15.50 6.73
N GLN A 56 -9.60 -16.39 6.79
CA GLN A 56 -9.64 -17.63 6.00
C GLN A 56 -9.68 -17.31 4.50
N VAL A 57 -10.59 -16.45 4.06
CA VAL A 57 -10.75 -16.09 2.64
C VAL A 57 -9.48 -15.44 2.09
N LEU A 58 -8.87 -14.53 2.85
CA LEU A 58 -7.61 -13.88 2.46
C LEU A 58 -6.46 -14.88 2.39
N SER A 59 -6.38 -15.82 3.33
CA SER A 59 -5.39 -16.89 3.32
C SER A 59 -5.55 -17.81 2.10
N GLU A 60 -6.78 -18.19 1.76
CA GLU A 60 -7.09 -18.95 0.54
C GLU A 60 -6.73 -18.18 -0.74
N ALA A 61 -6.83 -16.85 -0.72
CA ALA A 61 -6.40 -15.98 -1.82
C ALA A 61 -4.88 -15.75 -1.89
N GLY A 62 -4.10 -16.29 -0.94
CA GLY A 62 -2.64 -16.24 -0.92
C GLY A 62 -2.05 -15.08 -0.11
N PHE A 63 -2.83 -14.43 0.77
CA PHE A 63 -2.29 -13.51 1.76
C PHE A 63 -1.77 -14.25 2.99
N THR A 64 -0.72 -13.72 3.60
CA THR A 64 -0.36 -14.00 5.00
C THR A 64 -1.04 -12.95 5.87
N VAL A 65 -2.13 -13.33 6.52
CA VAL A 65 -2.81 -12.43 7.47
C VAL A 65 -2.02 -12.41 8.77
N VAL A 66 -1.72 -11.21 9.27
CA VAL A 66 -0.92 -11.02 10.48
C VAL A 66 -1.64 -10.09 11.46
N ASP A 67 -1.38 -10.29 12.75
CA ASP A 67 -1.95 -9.43 13.79
C ASP A 67 -1.50 -7.98 13.57
N ASP A 68 -2.40 -7.01 13.75
CA ASP A 68 -2.00 -5.60 13.80
C ASP A 68 -1.07 -5.36 15.02
N PRO A 69 0.05 -4.62 14.88
CA PRO A 69 0.55 -3.91 13.69
C PRO A 69 1.74 -4.61 13.00
N ARG A 70 1.75 -5.96 12.95
CA ARG A 70 2.94 -6.76 12.56
C ARG A 70 3.29 -6.69 11.08
N ALA A 71 2.37 -6.35 10.19
CA ALA A 71 2.66 -6.22 8.76
C ALA A 71 3.73 -5.16 8.46
N PHE A 72 3.89 -4.14 9.33
CA PHE A 72 4.96 -3.16 9.20
C PHE A 72 6.37 -3.77 9.30
N LEU A 73 6.53 -4.92 9.95
CA LEU A 73 7.82 -5.60 10.07
C LEU A 73 8.28 -6.22 8.74
N GLU A 74 7.36 -6.41 7.80
CA GLU A 74 7.62 -7.00 6.49
C GLU A 74 7.90 -5.94 5.41
N VAL A 75 7.85 -4.65 5.77
CA VAL A 75 8.04 -3.53 4.84
C VAL A 75 9.52 -3.25 4.62
N ASP A 76 9.90 -3.18 3.34
CA ASP A 76 11.23 -2.81 2.88
C ASP A 76 11.19 -1.89 1.63
N GLU A 77 12.35 -1.69 1.00
CA GLU A 77 12.48 -0.86 -0.20
C GLU A 77 11.89 -1.47 -1.48
N ALA A 78 11.70 -2.79 -1.53
CA ALA A 78 11.12 -3.50 -2.68
C ALA A 78 9.59 -3.63 -2.57
N SER A 79 9.04 -3.28 -1.40
CA SER A 79 7.63 -3.45 -1.07
C SER A 79 6.70 -2.54 -1.88
N VAL A 80 5.45 -3.00 -2.01
CA VAL A 80 4.30 -2.19 -2.44
C VAL A 80 3.37 -2.03 -1.24
N ILE A 81 3.07 -0.79 -0.88
CA ILE A 81 2.16 -0.49 0.23
C ILE A 81 0.81 -0.05 -0.32
N ILE A 82 -0.26 -0.68 0.17
CA ILE A 82 -1.64 -0.26 -0.08
C ILE A 82 -2.26 0.05 1.28
N ALA A 83 -2.59 1.32 1.52
CA ALA A 83 -3.19 1.77 2.78
C ALA A 83 -4.28 2.80 2.48
N MET A 84 -5.52 2.48 2.81
CA MET A 84 -6.68 3.30 2.44
C MET A 84 -7.55 3.54 3.66
N ASN A 85 -7.84 4.81 3.97
CA ASN A 85 -8.66 5.21 5.13
C ASN A 85 -8.16 4.64 6.48
N SER A 86 -6.85 4.54 6.67
CA SER A 86 -6.28 4.00 7.89
C SER A 86 -6.64 4.84 9.12
N ASP A 87 -6.98 4.17 10.21
CA ASP A 87 -7.27 4.75 11.52
C ASP A 87 -6.00 5.00 12.38
N ILE A 88 -4.85 4.67 11.82
CA ILE A 88 -3.52 4.89 12.37
C ILE A 88 -2.64 5.68 11.39
N PRO A 89 -1.51 6.28 11.84
CA PRO A 89 -0.69 7.13 10.99
C PRO A 89 0.26 6.32 10.09
N VAL A 90 -0.29 5.56 9.14
CA VAL A 90 0.48 4.66 8.24
C VAL A 90 1.54 5.43 7.46
N ARG A 91 1.20 6.58 6.84
CA ARG A 91 2.15 7.37 6.04
C ARG A 91 3.37 7.77 6.86
N GLN A 92 3.12 8.12 8.12
CA GLN A 92 4.14 8.51 9.09
C GLN A 92 5.06 7.36 9.48
N ILE A 93 4.49 6.19 9.77
CA ILE A 93 5.22 4.96 10.10
C ILE A 93 6.11 4.55 8.92
N ILE A 94 5.55 4.50 7.72
CA ILE A 94 6.29 4.12 6.51
C ILE A 94 7.44 5.10 6.23
N ALA A 95 7.22 6.41 6.44
CA ALA A 95 8.28 7.41 6.26
C ALA A 95 9.48 7.21 7.19
N ASP A 96 9.28 6.60 8.36
CA ASP A 96 10.36 6.26 9.29
C ASP A 96 10.97 4.88 9.02
N LEU A 97 10.18 3.92 8.55
CA LEU A 97 10.62 2.54 8.37
C LEU A 97 11.41 2.33 7.07
N ALA A 98 10.91 2.84 5.94
CA ALA A 98 11.42 2.47 4.64
C ALA A 98 11.18 3.52 3.54
N ARG A 99 11.63 3.19 2.32
CA ARG A 99 11.26 3.89 1.07
C ARG A 99 10.72 2.85 0.06
N PRO A 100 9.46 2.39 0.22
CA PRO A 100 8.88 1.36 -0.62
C PRO A 100 8.93 1.70 -2.11
N ALA A 101 8.91 0.71 -2.98
CA ALA A 101 8.95 0.92 -4.42
C ALA A 101 7.69 1.62 -4.93
N ILE A 102 6.52 1.25 -4.40
CA ILE A 102 5.22 1.82 -4.75
C ILE A 102 4.41 2.03 -3.46
N MET A 103 3.70 3.16 -3.37
CA MET A 103 2.74 3.43 -2.29
C MET A 103 1.41 3.87 -2.92
N ILE A 104 0.32 3.22 -2.52
CA ILE A 104 -1.05 3.55 -2.93
C ILE A 104 -1.82 3.92 -1.67
N TRP A 105 -2.03 5.21 -1.46
CA TRP A 105 -2.67 5.74 -0.26
C TRP A 105 -3.24 7.15 -0.48
N ASN A 106 -3.79 7.75 0.56
CA ASN A 106 -4.31 9.11 0.50
C ASN A 106 -3.24 10.10 0.03
N LYS A 107 -3.58 10.87 -1.01
CA LYS A 107 -2.77 11.90 -1.61
C LYS A 107 -2.29 12.87 -0.55
N VAL A 108 -1.01 13.24 -0.65
CA VAL A 108 -0.39 14.24 0.22
C VAL A 108 -0.81 15.63 -0.27
N THR A 109 -1.66 16.32 0.50
CA THR A 109 -2.10 17.69 0.18
C THR A 109 -1.80 18.63 1.34
N VAL A 110 -1.40 19.87 1.04
CA VAL A 110 -1.05 20.88 2.08
C VAL A 110 -2.22 21.14 3.04
N ASP A 111 -3.45 20.94 2.56
CA ASP A 111 -4.67 21.10 3.34
C ASP A 111 -4.78 20.08 4.50
N ASP A 112 -4.07 18.95 4.44
CA ASP A 112 -4.11 17.88 5.45
C ASP A 112 -3.33 18.23 6.74
N ARG A 113 -2.55 19.33 6.76
CA ARG A 113 -1.66 19.67 7.91
C ARG A 113 -2.38 20.05 9.19
N ASN A 114 -3.68 20.38 9.13
CA ASN A 114 -4.45 20.87 10.28
C ASN A 114 -5.85 20.25 10.38
N VAL A 115 -6.09 19.12 9.72
CA VAL A 115 -7.35 18.40 9.79
C VAL A 115 -7.23 17.34 10.89
N PRO A 116 -8.23 17.18 11.78
CA PRO A 116 -8.25 16.10 12.76
C PRO A 116 -8.56 14.77 12.05
N VAL A 117 -7.55 14.21 11.38
CA VAL A 117 -7.56 12.89 10.77
C VAL A 117 -6.64 11.95 11.52
N THR A 118 -6.87 10.65 11.36
CA THR A 118 -6.12 9.56 11.99
C THR A 118 -4.72 9.36 11.42
N ASP A 119 -4.53 9.69 10.13
CA ASP A 119 -3.23 9.73 9.48
C ASP A 119 -2.88 11.17 9.04
N PRO A 120 -2.41 12.03 9.95
CA PRO A 120 -2.14 13.43 9.64
C PRO A 120 -0.93 13.58 8.73
N LEU A 121 -0.90 14.65 7.94
CA LEU A 121 0.28 14.99 7.16
C LEU A 121 1.39 15.58 8.03
N SER A 122 2.65 15.28 7.71
CA SER A 122 3.82 15.86 8.36
C SER A 122 4.93 16.18 7.37
N LEU A 123 5.87 17.03 7.76
CA LEU A 123 7.03 17.41 6.94
C LEU A 123 7.86 16.21 6.47
N ARG A 124 7.94 15.12 7.24
CA ARG A 124 8.70 13.93 6.82
C ARG A 124 8.02 13.17 5.69
N VAL A 125 6.69 13.09 5.70
CA VAL A 125 5.91 12.47 4.62
C VAL A 125 6.00 13.34 3.36
N GLU A 126 5.91 14.66 3.51
CA GLU A 126 6.08 15.60 2.39
C GLU A 126 7.44 15.45 1.72
N ARG A 127 8.52 15.45 2.51
CA ARG A 127 9.87 15.25 1.98
C ARG A 127 10.04 13.88 1.33
N MET A 128 9.46 12.84 1.91
CA MET A 128 9.52 11.50 1.33
C MET A 128 8.85 11.46 -0.05
N VAL A 129 7.65 12.01 -0.22
CA VAL A 129 6.93 11.91 -1.52
C VAL A 129 7.59 12.72 -2.64
N GLU A 130 8.47 13.69 -2.34
CA GLU A 130 9.30 14.36 -3.34
C GLU A 130 10.23 13.38 -4.09
N GLU A 131 10.58 12.25 -3.47
CA GLU A 131 11.38 11.17 -4.07
C GLU A 131 10.56 10.30 -5.04
N TYR A 132 9.26 10.55 -5.19
CA TYR A 132 8.32 9.73 -5.95
C TYR A 132 7.69 10.50 -7.12
N ILE A 133 7.24 9.75 -8.12
CA ILE A 133 6.33 10.21 -9.17
C ILE A 133 4.92 9.97 -8.64
N GLU A 134 4.13 11.04 -8.51
CA GLU A 134 2.71 10.95 -8.17
C GLU A 134 1.87 10.75 -9.44
N LEU A 135 1.00 9.76 -9.42
CA LEU A 135 0.00 9.48 -10.45
C LEU A 135 -1.40 9.52 -9.83
N PRO A 136 -2.42 9.96 -10.59
CA PRO A 136 -3.81 9.89 -10.14
C PRO A 136 -4.24 8.42 -9.97
N PHE A 137 -5.03 8.15 -8.94
CA PHE A 137 -5.64 6.83 -8.77
C PHE A 137 -6.89 6.70 -9.67
N PRO A 138 -6.95 5.71 -10.58
CA PRO A 138 -7.95 5.68 -11.65
C PRO A 138 -9.23 4.94 -11.25
N ALA A 139 -9.79 5.20 -10.07
CA ALA A 139 -11.02 4.55 -9.62
C ALA A 139 -11.91 5.47 -8.78
N GLU A 140 -13.17 5.06 -8.63
CA GLU A 140 -14.21 5.84 -7.98
C GLU A 140 -14.07 5.87 -6.45
N ASP A 141 -14.37 7.03 -5.86
CA ASP A 141 -14.32 7.30 -4.42
C ASP A 141 -15.18 6.33 -3.57
N GLU A 142 -16.21 5.75 -4.17
CA GLU A 142 -17.16 4.85 -3.49
C GLU A 142 -16.48 3.59 -2.98
N PHE A 143 -15.51 3.05 -3.73
CA PHE A 143 -14.88 1.76 -3.41
C PHE A 143 -13.58 1.91 -2.62
N PHE A 144 -12.81 2.96 -2.90
CA PHE A 144 -11.45 3.08 -2.38
C PHE A 144 -11.28 4.22 -1.37
N GLY A 145 -12.27 5.09 -1.24
CA GLY A 145 -12.15 6.33 -0.48
C GLY A 145 -11.69 7.49 -1.36
N ARG A 146 -11.77 8.69 -0.80
CA ARG A 146 -11.49 9.91 -1.54
C ARG A 146 -10.00 10.21 -1.60
N ASN A 147 -9.60 10.87 -2.67
CA ASN A 147 -8.29 11.51 -2.79
C ASN A 147 -7.11 10.52 -2.64
N LEU A 148 -7.16 9.38 -3.33
CA LEU A 148 -6.02 8.46 -3.41
C LEU A 148 -5.04 8.87 -4.51
N ALA A 149 -3.78 8.50 -4.34
CA ALA A 149 -2.73 8.64 -5.34
C ALA A 149 -1.82 7.42 -5.34
N ILE A 150 -1.18 7.18 -6.49
CA ILE A 150 -0.14 6.17 -6.66
C ILE A 150 1.20 6.90 -6.69
N TYR A 151 2.09 6.55 -5.77
CA TYR A 151 3.45 7.08 -5.69
C TYR A 151 4.43 5.99 -6.13
N ILE A 152 5.19 6.25 -7.20
CA ILE A 152 6.22 5.34 -7.72
C ILE A 152 7.59 5.94 -7.46
N ARG A 153 8.47 5.22 -6.75
CA ARG A 153 9.80 5.72 -6.38
C ARG A 153 10.60 6.07 -7.62
N LYS A 154 11.16 7.28 -7.69
CA LYS A 154 12.06 7.68 -8.77
C LYS A 154 13.31 6.79 -8.72
N ARG A 155 13.76 6.27 -9.86
CA ARG A 155 15.09 5.66 -9.92
C ARG A 155 16.12 6.77 -9.75
N GLY A 156 16.97 6.66 -8.73
CA GLY A 156 18.14 7.54 -8.59
C GLY A 156 19.04 7.45 -9.83
N PRO A 157 19.89 8.46 -10.09
CA PRO A 157 20.91 8.34 -11.12
C PRO A 157 21.73 7.07 -10.85
N LYS A 158 21.91 6.22 -11.87
CA LYS A 158 22.82 5.08 -11.77
C LYS A 158 24.20 5.65 -11.46
N GLU A 159 24.76 5.35 -10.28
CA GLU A 159 26.17 5.60 -10.05
C GLU A 159 26.95 4.81 -11.09
N ASN A 160 27.60 5.53 -12.01
CA ASN A 160 28.57 4.94 -12.91
C ASN A 160 29.71 4.43 -12.02
N LYS A 161 29.72 3.13 -11.73
CA LYS A 161 30.90 2.46 -11.20
C LYS A 161 31.99 2.58 -12.25
N THR A 162 32.82 3.61 -12.17
CA THR A 162 34.12 3.66 -12.82
C THR A 162 34.95 2.53 -12.23
N GLY A 163 35.29 1.55 -13.08
CA GLY A 163 36.20 0.46 -12.76
C GLY A 163 37.66 0.91 -12.65
#